data_AF-A0AAV0QA15-F1
#
_entry.id   AF-A0AAV0QA15-F1
#
_cell.length_a   1.000
_cell.length_b   1.000
_cell.length_c   1.000
_cell.angle_alpha   90.00
_cell.angle_beta   90.00
_cell.angle_gamma   90.00
#
_symmetry.space_group_name_H-M   'P 1'
#
loop_
_entity.id
_entity.type
_entity.pdbx_description
1 polymer ?
#
loop_
_entity_poly.entity_id
_entity_poly.type
_entity_poly.pdbx_seq_one_letter_code
_entity_poly.pdbx_strand_id
1 'polypeptide(L)'
;MERLNVVVVRSALLLCLFATLASGQNCGRQAGGRTCANNQCCSQWGFCGTTDDHCNPAKNCQSNCRGGGGGGESATNVRSTYHLYNPEQNGWSLTAVSAYCSTWDANKPLAWRRKYGWTAFCGPVGPRGQASCGRCLRVRYDRSYSSYLMYVRHVINQLFPITS
;
A
#
# COMPACT_ATOMS: atom_id res chain seq x y z
N MET A 1 -22.97 -55.11 -25.47
CA MET A 1 -21.81 -54.55 -24.72
C MET A 1 -21.13 -53.39 -25.46
N GLU A 2 -21.15 -53.33 -26.79
CA GLU A 2 -20.49 -52.27 -27.58
C GLU A 2 -21.13 -50.87 -27.44
N ARG A 3 -22.46 -50.79 -27.35
CA ARG A 3 -23.20 -49.51 -27.21
C ARG A 3 -22.96 -48.82 -25.86
N LEU A 4 -22.67 -49.59 -24.81
CA LEU A 4 -22.40 -49.05 -23.47
C LEU A 4 -21.02 -48.39 -23.42
N ASN A 5 -20.02 -48.98 -24.09
CA ASN A 5 -18.67 -48.43 -24.18
C ASN A 5 -18.64 -47.13 -25.00
N VAL A 6 -19.42 -47.03 -26.08
CA VAL A 6 -19.52 -45.79 -26.89
C VAL A 6 -20.13 -44.64 -26.09
N VAL A 7 -21.14 -44.91 -25.25
CA VAL A 7 -21.74 -43.88 -24.38
C VAL A 7 -20.77 -43.47 -23.28
N VAL A 8 -20.09 -44.42 -22.62
CA VAL A 8 -19.09 -44.11 -21.58
C VAL A 8 -17.91 -43.30 -22.15
N VAL A 9 -17.40 -43.66 -23.33
CA VAL A 9 -16.29 -42.96 -23.99
C VAL A 9 -16.71 -41.55 -24.44
N ARG A 10 -17.92 -41.36 -24.97
CA ARG A 10 -18.43 -40.04 -25.36
C ARG A 10 -18.70 -39.14 -24.16
N SER A 11 -19.28 -39.68 -23.08
CA SER A 11 -19.49 -38.96 -21.82
C SER A 11 -18.16 -38.58 -21.17
N ALA A 12 -17.17 -39.47 -21.17
CA ALA A 12 -15.82 -39.18 -20.69
C ALA A 12 -15.10 -38.13 -21.56
N LEU A 13 -15.22 -38.18 -22.89
CA LEU A 13 -14.68 -37.16 -23.78
C LEU A 13 -15.33 -35.78 -23.56
N LEU A 14 -16.66 -35.74 -23.39
CA LEU A 14 -17.39 -34.51 -23.08
C LEU A 14 -16.96 -33.93 -21.72
N LEU A 15 -16.82 -34.77 -20.68
CA LEU A 15 -16.30 -34.37 -19.37
C LEU A 15 -14.86 -33.83 -19.43
N CYS A 16 -13.98 -34.39 -20.27
CA CYS A 16 -12.62 -33.89 -20.46
C CYS A 16 -12.57 -32.54 -21.19
N LEU A 17 -13.48 -32.27 -22.13
CA LEU A 17 -13.56 -30.99 -22.85
C LEU A 17 -13.91 -29.82 -21.92
N PHE A 18 -14.76 -30.04 -20.90
CA PHE A 18 -15.11 -29.01 -19.92
C PHE A 18 -13.96 -28.63 -18.96
N ALA A 19 -12.92 -29.44 -18.83
CA ALA A 19 -11.81 -29.20 -17.89
C ALA A 19 -10.76 -28.18 -18.40
N THR A 20 -10.91 -27.63 -19.61
CA THR A 20 -9.88 -26.79 -20.25
C THR A 20 -10.14 -25.28 -20.25
N LEU A 21 -11.22 -24.78 -19.64
CA LEU A 21 -11.34 -23.35 -19.33
C LEU A 21 -10.55 -23.00 -18.06
N ALA A 22 -9.23 -23.16 -18.12
CA ALA A 22 -8.33 -22.58 -17.14
C ALA A 22 -8.23 -21.07 -17.45
N SER A 23 -9.00 -20.26 -16.74
CA SER A 23 -8.73 -18.82 -16.65
C SER A 23 -7.33 -18.65 -16.05
N GLY A 24 -6.35 -18.32 -16.90
CA GLY A 24 -4.97 -18.11 -16.48
C GLY A 24 -4.92 -17.10 -15.35
N GLN A 25 -4.35 -17.49 -14.22
CA GLN A 25 -4.11 -16.57 -13.13
C GLN A 25 -3.01 -15.59 -13.57
N ASN A 26 -3.26 -14.30 -13.39
CA ASN A 26 -2.42 -13.23 -13.95
C ASN A 26 -1.52 -12.59 -12.90
N CYS A 27 -1.73 -12.90 -11.61
CA CYS A 27 -0.96 -12.35 -10.51
C CYS A 27 -0.89 -13.28 -9.29
N GLY A 28 -0.05 -12.94 -8.32
CA GLY A 28 0.03 -13.62 -7.02
C GLY A 28 0.73 -14.97 -7.08
N ARG A 29 0.59 -15.77 -6.03
CA ARG A 29 1.27 -17.08 -5.89
C ARG A 29 0.98 -18.04 -7.04
N GLN A 30 -0.19 -17.90 -7.65
CA GLN A 30 -0.64 -18.71 -8.79
C GLN A 30 0.11 -18.36 -10.09
N ALA A 31 0.63 -17.14 -10.19
CA ALA A 31 1.35 -16.63 -11.36
C ALA A 31 2.84 -16.35 -11.03
N GLY A 32 3.44 -17.16 -10.15
CA GLY A 32 4.86 -17.02 -9.78
C GLY A 32 5.19 -15.71 -9.05
N GLY A 33 4.23 -15.11 -8.36
CA GLY A 33 4.40 -13.84 -7.64
C GLY A 33 4.28 -12.59 -8.52
N ARG A 34 3.80 -12.73 -9.78
CA ARG A 34 3.61 -11.58 -10.68
C ARG A 34 2.63 -10.57 -10.08
N THR A 35 2.92 -9.28 -10.22
CA THR A 35 2.04 -8.19 -9.82
C THR A 35 1.21 -7.69 -11.00
N CYS A 36 0.05 -7.11 -10.71
CA CYS A 36 -0.82 -6.53 -11.72
C CYS A 36 -0.26 -5.22 -12.29
N ALA A 37 -0.51 -4.98 -13.58
CA ALA A 37 -0.25 -3.69 -14.22
C ALA A 37 -1.17 -2.59 -13.64
N ASN A 38 -0.81 -1.32 -13.87
CA ASN A 38 -1.58 -0.14 -13.47
C ASN A 38 -1.94 -0.09 -11.97
N ASN A 39 -1.12 -0.70 -11.11
CA ASN A 39 -1.34 -0.79 -9.66
C ASN A 39 -2.69 -1.40 -9.26
N GLN A 40 -3.24 -2.30 -10.08
CA GLN A 40 -4.45 -3.04 -9.72
C GLN A 40 -4.19 -4.04 -8.61
N CYS A 41 -5.23 -4.37 -7.85
CA CYS A 41 -5.18 -5.32 -6.76
C CYS A 41 -5.13 -6.74 -7.29
N CYS A 42 -4.32 -7.60 -6.67
CA CYS A 42 -4.33 -9.02 -6.94
C CYS A 42 -5.24 -9.72 -5.93
N SER A 43 -6.34 -10.29 -6.41
CA SER A 43 -7.27 -11.04 -5.58
C SER A 43 -6.62 -12.31 -5.01
N GLN A 44 -7.27 -12.93 -4.02
CA GLN A 44 -6.84 -14.22 -3.46
C GLN A 44 -6.75 -15.35 -4.50
N TRP A 45 -7.48 -15.19 -5.61
CA TRP A 45 -7.59 -16.14 -6.72
C TRP A 45 -6.55 -15.91 -7.83
N GLY A 46 -5.73 -14.86 -7.72
CA GLY A 46 -4.68 -14.56 -8.69
C GLY A 46 -5.18 -13.78 -9.91
N PHE A 47 -6.22 -12.95 -9.73
CA PHE A 47 -6.74 -12.07 -10.78
C PHE A 47 -6.57 -10.60 -10.42
N CYS A 48 -6.32 -9.78 -11.44
CA CYS A 48 -6.15 -8.35 -11.31
C CYS A 48 -7.49 -7.63 -11.39
N GLY A 49 -7.73 -6.70 -10.47
CA GLY A 49 -8.93 -5.87 -10.50
C GLY A 49 -8.89 -4.73 -9.49
N THR A 50 -9.93 -3.89 -9.50
CA THR A 50 -10.03 -2.69 -8.64
C THR A 50 -11.23 -2.72 -7.70
N THR A 51 -12.08 -3.74 -7.79
CA THR A 51 -13.26 -3.90 -6.92
C THR A 51 -12.87 -4.38 -5.52
N ASP A 52 -13.80 -4.30 -4.58
CA ASP A 52 -13.59 -4.75 -3.20
C ASP A 52 -13.11 -6.22 -3.13
N ASP A 53 -13.66 -7.11 -3.96
CA ASP A 53 -13.26 -8.53 -4.01
C ASP A 53 -11.79 -8.76 -4.38
N HIS A 54 -11.19 -7.81 -5.10
CA HIS A 54 -9.79 -7.87 -5.50
C HIS A 54 -8.89 -7.19 -4.48
N CYS A 55 -9.38 -6.12 -3.87
CA CYS A 55 -8.57 -5.19 -3.10
C CYS A 55 -8.68 -5.33 -1.59
N ASN A 56 -9.73 -5.98 -1.06
CA ASN A 56 -9.99 -6.03 0.37
C ASN A 56 -9.04 -7.03 1.07
N PRO A 57 -8.24 -6.60 2.06
CA PRO A 57 -7.38 -7.49 2.82
C PRO A 57 -8.16 -8.61 3.55
N ALA A 58 -9.39 -8.32 4.00
CA ALA A 58 -10.25 -9.32 4.62
C ALA A 58 -10.70 -10.42 3.63
N LYS A 59 -10.57 -10.18 2.32
CA LYS A 59 -10.81 -11.15 1.24
C LYS A 59 -9.51 -11.75 0.69
N ASN A 60 -8.45 -11.75 1.50
CA ASN A 60 -7.13 -12.31 1.20
C ASN A 60 -6.49 -11.77 -0.09
N CYS A 61 -6.64 -10.46 -0.35
CA CYS A 61 -5.88 -9.80 -1.40
C CYS A 61 -4.37 -10.05 -1.24
N GLN A 62 -3.68 -10.37 -2.33
CA GLN A 62 -2.28 -10.78 -2.36
C GLN A 62 -1.30 -9.62 -2.57
N SER A 63 -1.67 -8.63 -3.39
CA SER A 63 -0.81 -7.47 -3.70
C SER A 63 -1.64 -6.24 -4.08
N ASN A 64 -1.13 -5.04 -3.83
CA ASN A 64 -1.80 -3.76 -4.09
C ASN A 64 -3.17 -3.64 -3.38
N CYS A 65 -3.26 -4.13 -2.14
CA CYS A 65 -4.52 -4.20 -1.40
C CYS A 65 -4.90 -2.86 -0.77
N ARG A 66 -6.19 -2.56 -0.69
CA ARG A 66 -6.75 -1.40 0.00
C ARG A 66 -6.49 -1.54 1.51
N GLY A 67 -5.79 -0.59 2.12
CA GLY A 67 -5.53 -0.60 3.57
C GLY A 67 -4.49 -1.61 4.04
N GLY A 68 -3.87 -2.37 3.14
CA GLY A 68 -2.81 -3.34 3.44
C GLY A 68 -1.76 -3.34 2.34
N GLY A 69 -0.97 -2.27 2.25
CA GLY A 69 0.14 -2.17 1.30
C GLY A 69 -0.29 -2.10 -0.18
N GLY A 70 -0.42 -0.88 -0.69
CA GLY A 70 -0.45 -0.63 -2.14
C GLY A 70 -1.77 -0.12 -2.71
N GLY A 71 -2.41 0.82 -2.02
CA GLY A 71 -3.35 1.78 -2.62
C GLY A 71 -2.94 3.23 -2.36
N GLY A 72 -1.69 3.45 -1.98
CA GLY A 72 -1.09 4.76 -1.79
C GLY A 72 0.04 4.95 -2.78
N GLU A 73 0.25 6.19 -3.21
CA GLU A 73 1.39 6.57 -4.03
C GLU A 73 2.69 6.05 -3.40
N SER A 74 3.57 5.54 -4.25
CA SER A 74 4.81 4.89 -3.82
C SER A 74 5.96 5.33 -4.72
N ALA A 75 7.13 5.52 -4.13
CA ALA A 75 8.37 5.85 -4.83
C ALA A 75 9.53 5.07 -4.22
N THR A 76 10.50 4.70 -5.05
CA THR A 76 11.75 4.03 -4.67
C THR A 76 12.94 4.97 -4.91
N ASN A 77 14.10 4.64 -4.34
CA ASN A 77 15.32 5.45 -4.45
C ASN A 77 15.13 6.92 -4.01
N VAL A 78 14.24 7.14 -3.02
CA VAL A 78 13.96 8.46 -2.47
C VAL A 78 15.03 8.81 -1.43
N ARG A 79 15.59 10.02 -1.51
CA ARG A 79 16.51 10.53 -0.50
C ARG A 79 15.75 10.84 0.79
N SER A 80 16.20 10.26 1.89
CA SER A 80 15.73 10.59 3.24
C SER A 80 16.83 11.31 4.00
N THR A 81 16.48 12.46 4.58
CA THR A 81 17.31 13.19 5.53
C THR A 81 16.60 13.24 6.88
N TYR A 82 17.32 13.63 7.93
CA TYR A 82 16.74 13.78 9.26
C TYR A 82 16.54 15.26 9.61
N HIS A 83 15.54 15.51 10.44
CA HIS A 83 15.35 16.77 11.16
C HIS A 83 14.94 16.43 12.59
N LEU A 84 15.63 17.01 13.57
CA LEU A 84 15.42 16.69 14.98
C LEU A 84 14.23 17.46 15.54
N TYR A 85 13.03 16.91 15.39
CA TYR A 85 11.80 17.51 15.94
C TYR A 85 11.63 17.30 17.45
N ASN A 86 12.33 16.31 18.04
CA ASN A 86 12.25 15.94 19.46
C ASN A 86 10.81 15.99 20.03
N PRO A 87 9.86 15.22 19.44
CA PRO A 87 8.45 15.36 19.77
C PRO A 87 8.15 15.06 21.23
N GLU A 88 8.89 14.15 21.87
CA GLU A 88 8.71 13.82 23.29
C GLU A 88 9.03 15.00 24.21
N GLN A 89 10.12 15.72 23.94
CA GLN A 89 10.55 16.89 24.72
C GLN A 89 9.56 18.06 24.57
N ASN A 90 8.92 18.16 23.39
CA ASN A 90 7.96 19.22 23.08
C ASN A 90 6.50 18.79 23.33
N GLY A 91 6.25 17.77 24.15
CA GLY A 91 4.89 17.33 24.52
C GLY A 91 4.03 16.86 23.33
N TRP A 92 4.69 16.41 22.26
CA TRP A 92 4.11 16.06 20.97
C TRP A 92 3.33 17.21 20.32
N SER A 93 3.67 18.46 20.65
CA SER A 93 3.01 19.65 20.11
C SER A 93 3.51 19.97 18.70
N LEU A 94 2.61 19.98 17.72
CA LEU A 94 2.96 20.37 16.34
C LEU A 94 3.28 21.87 16.24
N THR A 95 2.64 22.70 17.06
CA THR A 95 2.87 24.16 17.07
C THR A 95 4.24 24.50 17.66
N ALA A 96 4.73 23.73 18.63
CA ALA A 96 6.03 23.95 19.26
C ALA A 96 7.21 23.80 18.30
N VAL A 97 7.05 23.03 17.23
CA VAL A 97 8.09 22.79 16.22
C VAL A 97 7.78 23.45 14.89
N SER A 98 6.81 24.38 14.88
CA SER A 98 6.32 25.07 13.67
C SER A 98 6.03 24.08 12.52
N ALA A 99 5.43 22.94 12.85
CA ALA A 99 5.11 21.92 11.86
C ALA A 99 4.10 22.50 10.86
N TYR A 100 4.35 22.41 9.55
CA TYR A 100 3.41 22.91 8.54
C TYR A 100 1.96 22.43 8.75
N CYS A 101 1.78 21.19 9.21
CA CYS A 101 0.46 20.64 9.46
C CYS A 101 -0.19 21.10 10.78
N SER A 102 0.47 21.93 11.59
CA SER A 102 -0.07 22.40 12.88
C SER A 102 -1.40 23.13 12.71
N THR A 103 -1.59 23.83 11.59
CA THR A 103 -2.84 24.53 11.25
C THR A 103 -4.08 23.63 11.32
N TRP A 104 -3.94 22.34 10.98
CA TRP A 104 -5.06 21.40 10.88
C TRP A 104 -4.97 20.24 11.88
N ASP A 105 -3.76 19.85 12.27
CA ASP A 105 -3.51 18.64 13.05
C ASP A 105 -3.10 18.91 14.51
N ALA A 106 -2.86 20.18 14.90
CA ALA A 106 -2.39 20.50 16.27
C ALA A 106 -3.37 20.06 17.37
N ASN A 107 -4.67 20.19 17.11
CA ASN A 107 -5.73 19.89 18.09
C ASN A 107 -6.11 18.40 18.14
N LYS A 108 -5.41 17.53 17.40
CA LYS A 108 -5.69 16.10 17.46
C LYS A 108 -5.31 15.50 18.83
N PRO A 109 -5.98 14.41 19.25
CA PRO A 109 -5.72 13.77 20.53
C PRO A 109 -4.24 13.41 20.70
N LEU A 110 -3.73 13.49 21.93
CA LEU A 110 -2.35 13.16 22.23
C LEU A 110 -1.98 11.74 21.77
N ALA A 111 -2.90 10.78 21.96
CA ALA A 111 -2.76 9.40 21.47
C ALA A 111 -2.49 9.35 19.95
N TRP A 112 -3.17 10.19 19.16
CA TRP A 112 -2.93 10.28 17.72
C TRP A 112 -1.57 10.90 17.40
N ARG A 113 -1.20 11.98 18.11
CA ARG A 113 0.06 12.70 17.88
C ARG A 113 1.27 11.81 18.17
N ARG A 114 1.18 10.93 19.19
CA ARG A 114 2.25 10.01 19.62
C ARG A 114 2.22 8.60 19.02
N LYS A 115 1.24 8.28 18.19
CA LYS A 115 1.05 6.90 17.72
C LYS A 115 2.19 6.39 16.84
N TYR A 116 2.76 7.25 15.98
CA TYR A 116 3.90 6.92 15.11
C TYR A 116 4.90 8.07 15.07
N GLY A 117 6.11 7.78 14.59
CA GLY A 117 7.16 8.78 14.37
C GLY A 117 6.73 9.88 13.40
N TRP A 118 7.37 11.03 13.52
CA TRP A 118 7.06 12.21 12.72
C TRP A 118 8.02 12.34 11.54
N THR A 119 7.48 12.64 10.37
CA THR A 119 8.30 12.92 9.18
C THR A 119 7.83 14.16 8.45
N ALA A 120 8.77 14.79 7.78
CA ALA A 120 8.49 15.68 6.69
C ALA A 120 8.28 14.88 5.39
N PHE A 121 7.50 15.41 4.46
CA PHE A 121 7.33 14.80 3.14
C PHE A 121 7.46 15.82 2.02
N CYS A 122 8.30 15.49 1.04
CA CYS A 122 8.45 16.19 -0.24
C CYS A 122 8.82 15.19 -1.35
N GLY A 123 8.27 13.97 -1.27
CA GLY A 123 8.56 12.91 -2.23
C GLY A 123 8.07 13.23 -3.64
N PRO A 124 8.64 12.57 -4.67
CA PRO A 124 8.29 12.82 -6.07
C PRO A 124 6.86 12.38 -6.42
N VAL A 125 6.30 11.42 -5.67
CA VAL A 125 4.96 10.86 -5.88
C VAL A 125 4.21 10.90 -4.55
N GLY A 126 3.01 11.48 -4.52
CA GLY A 126 2.24 11.71 -3.30
C GLY A 126 1.44 13.00 -3.33
N PRO A 127 0.45 13.17 -2.43
CA PRO A 127 -0.20 14.46 -2.24
C PRO A 127 0.82 15.50 -1.78
N ARG A 128 0.57 16.77 -2.06
CA ARG A 128 1.36 17.91 -1.59
C ARG A 128 0.55 18.84 -0.70
N GLY A 129 1.27 19.65 0.08
CA GLY A 129 0.70 20.61 1.02
C GLY A 129 -0.24 19.96 2.03
N GLN A 130 -1.36 20.62 2.31
CA GLN A 130 -2.35 20.17 3.29
C GLN A 130 -2.83 18.73 3.05
N ALA A 131 -2.93 18.27 1.81
CA ALA A 131 -3.41 16.92 1.48
C ALA A 131 -2.48 15.81 1.99
N SER A 132 -1.20 16.12 2.26
CA SER A 132 -0.25 15.18 2.84
C SER A 132 -0.37 15.09 4.36
N CYS A 133 -0.92 16.11 5.03
CA CYS A 133 -0.96 16.20 6.49
C CYS A 133 -1.72 15.02 7.12
N GLY A 134 -1.13 14.43 8.15
CA GLY A 134 -1.72 13.33 8.90
C GLY A 134 -1.75 11.98 8.17
N ARG A 135 -1.24 11.91 6.92
CA ARG A 135 -1.11 10.65 6.18
C ARG A 135 0.02 9.79 6.73
N CYS A 136 -0.13 8.47 6.56
CA CYS A 136 0.89 7.50 6.92
C CYS A 136 1.83 7.25 5.73
N LEU A 137 3.13 7.20 6.00
CA LEU A 137 4.16 6.70 5.10
C LEU A 137 4.76 5.44 5.70
N ARG A 138 4.89 4.40 4.87
CA ARG A 138 5.65 3.20 5.20
C ARG A 138 7.03 3.30 4.54
N VAL A 139 8.04 3.62 5.33
CA VAL A 139 9.43 3.74 4.89
C VAL A 139 10.09 2.37 4.99
N ARG A 140 10.74 1.92 3.93
CA ARG A 140 11.53 0.68 3.90
C ARG A 140 12.97 1.02 3.59
N TYR A 141 13.90 0.47 4.38
CA TYR A 141 15.31 0.51 4.04
C TYR A 141 15.64 -0.68 3.12
N ASP A 142 16.29 -0.39 2.01
CA ASP A 142 16.61 -1.35 0.94
C ASP A 142 17.46 -2.52 1.45
N ARG A 143 18.39 -2.30 2.39
CA ARG A 143 19.33 -3.34 2.81
C ARG A 143 18.86 -4.23 3.95
N SER A 144 17.84 -3.83 4.71
CA SER A 144 17.52 -4.49 5.99
C SER A 144 16.13 -5.10 6.04
N TYR A 145 15.33 -4.99 4.98
CA TYR A 145 13.92 -5.45 4.92
C TYR A 145 13.00 -4.91 6.05
N SER A 146 13.52 -4.09 6.95
CA SER A 146 12.78 -3.43 8.03
C SER A 146 11.94 -2.28 7.46
N SER A 147 10.74 -2.12 8.01
CA SER A 147 9.83 -1.05 7.61
C SER A 147 9.30 -0.31 8.82
N TYR A 148 9.30 1.03 8.73
CA TYR A 148 8.79 1.92 9.76
C TYR A 148 7.57 2.67 9.23
N LEU A 149 6.57 2.85 10.10
CA LEU A 149 5.43 3.71 9.83
C LEU A 149 5.68 5.08 10.46
N MET A 150 5.52 6.12 9.64
CA MET A 150 5.68 7.50 10.06
C MET A 150 4.47 8.30 9.60
N TYR A 151 4.09 9.31 10.37
CA TYR A 151 3.10 10.26 9.93
C TYR A 151 3.74 11.52 9.35
N VAL A 152 3.16 12.01 8.26
CA VAL A 152 3.51 13.32 7.71
C VAL A 152 2.98 14.41 8.65
N ARG A 153 3.91 15.16 9.24
CA ARG A 153 3.64 16.31 10.13
C ARG A 153 4.10 17.62 9.54
N HIS A 154 5.06 17.54 8.63
CA HIS A 154 5.59 18.69 7.93
C HIS A 154 5.56 18.40 6.43
N VAL A 155 5.28 19.41 5.63
CA VAL A 155 5.41 19.33 4.18
C VAL A 155 6.40 20.40 3.78
N ILE A 156 7.52 19.96 3.21
CA ILE A 156 8.54 20.88 2.72
C ILE A 156 8.04 21.35 1.35
N ASN A 157 7.21 22.41 1.34
CA ASN A 157 7.19 23.28 0.17
C ASN A 157 8.63 23.76 -0.01
N GLN A 158 9.15 23.75 -1.23
CA GLN A 158 10.55 23.99 -1.59
C GLN A 158 11.14 25.36 -1.15
N LEU A 159 10.50 26.09 -0.25
CA LEU A 159 10.92 27.39 0.26
C LEU A 159 10.56 27.52 1.75
N PHE A 160 11.27 26.81 2.62
CA PHE A 160 11.61 27.36 3.93
C PHE A 160 13.07 27.04 4.22
N PRO A 161 13.92 28.04 4.50
CA PRO A 161 15.29 27.80 4.90
C PRO A 161 15.25 27.02 6.22
N ILE A 162 15.78 25.81 6.18
CA ILE A 162 16.19 25.07 7.37
C ILE A 162 17.29 25.93 8.03
N THR A 163 16.90 26.79 8.97
CA THR A 163 17.87 27.43 9.85
C THR A 163 18.43 26.35 10.75
N SER A 164 19.75 26.16 10.64
CA SER A 164 20.56 25.22 11.42
C SER A 164 20.54 25.53 12.91
#